data_AF-A0A2G6LTF0-F1
#
_entry.id   AF-A0A2G6LTF0-F1
#
_cell.length_a   1.000
_cell.length_b   1.000
_cell.length_c   1.000
_cell.angle_alpha   90.00
_cell.angle_beta   90.00
_cell.angle_gamma   90.00
#
_symmetry.space_group_name_H-M   'P 1'
#
loop_
_entity.id
_entity.type
_entity.pdbx_description
1 polymer ?
#
loop_
_entity_poly.entity_id
_entity_poly.type
_entity_poly.pdbx_seq_one_letter_code
_entity_poly.pdbx_strand_id
1 'polypeptide(L)'
;MFGFRSKNRHHGSHGSMRSQNVIFLTDLSEGMSATVSAFTGGRNSREKMSSMGIFQGTDITVVKAEGDEGMMLVSVGSVRIMLDMAMASKILVEKAG
;
A
#
# COMPACT_ATOMS: atom_id res chain seq x y z
N MET A 1 -7.82 16.65 51.47
CA MET A 1 -7.24 15.48 50.76
C MET A 1 -6.97 15.92 49.33
N PHE A 2 -5.74 15.74 48.85
CA PHE A 2 -5.20 16.25 47.59
C PHE A 2 -5.70 15.47 46.36
N GLY A 3 -5.82 16.20 45.23
CA GLY A 3 -5.48 15.70 43.89
C GLY A 3 -6.64 15.14 43.05
N PHE A 4 -6.71 15.30 41.73
CA PHE A 4 -5.77 15.83 40.75
C PHE A 4 -6.52 16.34 39.52
N ARG A 5 -5.99 17.41 38.94
CA ARG A 5 -6.36 18.08 37.69
C ARG A 5 -6.08 17.21 36.46
N SER A 6 -6.99 17.21 35.47
CA SER A 6 -6.62 16.98 34.06
C SER A 6 -7.72 17.53 33.13
N LYS A 7 -7.67 18.83 32.78
CA LYS A 7 -7.15 19.38 31.51
C LYS A 7 -7.88 18.88 30.26
N ASN A 8 -8.69 19.80 29.71
CA ASN A 8 -8.99 20.00 28.30
C ASN A 8 -7.90 19.43 27.38
N ARG A 9 -8.31 18.57 26.45
CA ARG A 9 -7.53 18.23 25.26
C ARG A 9 -8.27 18.69 24.02
N HIS A 10 -8.05 19.96 23.67
CA HIS A 10 -7.86 20.29 22.27
C HIS A 10 -6.40 19.95 21.93
N HIS A 11 -6.22 18.91 21.13
CA HIS A 11 -5.04 18.73 20.30
C HIS A 11 -5.53 18.10 19.01
N GLY A 12 -5.43 18.87 17.93
CA GLY A 12 -5.89 18.46 16.62
C GLY A 12 -5.05 17.34 16.05
N SER A 13 -5.67 16.62 15.13
CA SER A 13 -4.94 15.98 14.05
C SER A 13 -5.39 16.67 12.78
N HIS A 14 -4.67 17.73 12.42
CA HIS A 14 -4.45 18.07 11.02
C HIS A 14 -3.95 16.81 10.31
N GLY A 15 -4.80 16.22 9.47
CA GLY A 15 -4.42 15.09 8.62
C GLY A 15 -5.20 15.06 7.30
N SER A 16 -5.97 16.10 6.98
CA SER A 16 -6.73 16.20 5.73
C SER A 16 -5.91 16.86 4.61
N MET A 17 -4.63 16.46 4.46
CA MET A 17 -3.74 16.98 3.43
C MET A 17 -2.79 15.92 2.85
N ARG A 18 -3.29 14.69 2.67
CA ARG A 18 -2.59 13.60 1.95
C ARG A 18 -3.46 12.81 0.96
N SER A 19 -4.64 13.31 0.60
CA SER A 19 -5.64 12.49 -0.11
C SER A 19 -5.63 12.60 -1.63
N GLN A 20 -4.48 12.77 -2.30
CA GLN A 20 -4.47 12.80 -3.78
C GLN A 20 -3.44 11.93 -4.49
N ASN A 21 -2.66 11.11 -3.79
CA ASN A 21 -1.66 10.26 -4.46
C ASN A 21 -1.80 8.75 -4.20
N VAL A 22 -2.98 8.33 -3.71
CA VAL A 22 -3.30 6.91 -3.54
C VAL A 22 -4.00 6.39 -4.79
N ILE A 23 -3.40 5.41 -5.45
CA ILE A 23 -3.92 4.74 -6.66
C ILE A 23 -3.86 3.22 -6.48
N PHE A 24 -4.47 2.46 -7.41
CA PHE A 24 -4.21 1.03 -7.45
C PHE A 24 -2.80 0.76 -7.96
N LEU A 25 -2.19 -0.31 -7.48
CA LEU A 25 -0.88 -0.75 -7.97
C LEU A 25 -0.90 -0.97 -9.49
N THR A 26 -2.02 -1.46 -10.05
CA THR A 26 -2.22 -1.66 -11.49
C THR A 26 -2.18 -0.37 -12.31
N ASP A 27 -2.41 0.79 -11.68
CA ASP A 27 -2.35 2.10 -12.34
C ASP A 27 -0.93 2.72 -12.26
N LEU A 28 0.01 2.03 -11.60
CA LEU A 28 1.40 2.45 -11.48
C LEU A 28 2.19 2.01 -12.71
N SER A 29 2.83 2.96 -13.38
CA SER A 29 3.59 2.70 -14.61
C SER A 29 4.85 1.87 -14.36
N GLU A 30 5.33 1.18 -15.40
CA GLU A 30 6.60 0.47 -15.35
C GLU A 30 7.77 1.37 -14.95
N GLY A 31 8.68 0.82 -14.14
CA GLY A 31 9.81 1.53 -13.57
C GLY A 31 9.47 2.43 -12.38
N MET A 32 8.18 2.65 -12.07
CA MET A 32 7.78 3.49 -10.95
C MET A 32 7.71 2.72 -9.64
N SER A 33 8.00 3.42 -8.56
CA SER A 33 7.93 2.90 -7.19
C SER A 33 6.87 3.64 -6.39
N ALA A 34 6.21 2.93 -5.48
CA ALA A 34 5.24 3.49 -4.55
C ALA A 34 5.18 2.65 -3.27
N THR A 35 4.67 3.24 -2.20
CA THR A 35 4.55 2.57 -0.91
C THR A 35 3.13 2.03 -0.73
N VAL A 36 2.98 0.78 -0.29
CA VAL A 36 1.67 0.18 -0.02
C VAL A 36 0.94 0.96 1.07
N SER A 37 -0.20 1.53 0.72
CA SER A 37 -1.05 2.30 1.62
C SER A 37 -2.14 1.44 2.25
N ALA A 38 -2.79 0.56 1.48
CA ALA A 38 -3.88 -0.27 1.96
C ALA A 38 -4.19 -1.46 1.04
N PHE A 39 -5.11 -2.34 1.47
CA PHE A 39 -5.59 -3.47 0.68
C PHE A 39 -7.12 -3.50 0.60
N THR A 40 -7.65 -3.59 -0.63
CA THR A 40 -9.07 -3.77 -0.97
C THR A 40 -9.36 -5.26 -1.21
N GLY A 41 -9.32 -6.06 -0.14
CA GLY A 41 -9.58 -7.49 -0.22
C GLY A 41 -10.00 -8.09 1.12
N GLY A 42 -10.59 -9.28 1.07
CA GLY A 42 -10.91 -10.06 2.27
C GLY A 42 -9.68 -10.60 2.97
N ARG A 43 -9.90 -11.28 4.11
CA ARG A 43 -8.84 -11.85 4.96
C ARG A 43 -7.84 -12.71 4.18
N ASN A 44 -8.31 -13.64 3.36
CA ASN A 44 -7.45 -14.55 2.59
C ASN A 44 -6.49 -13.81 1.65
N SER A 45 -6.94 -12.73 1.00
CA SER A 45 -6.08 -11.95 0.11
C SER A 45 -4.99 -11.21 0.89
N ARG A 46 -5.32 -10.67 2.07
CA ARG A 46 -4.34 -10.00 2.94
C ARG A 46 -3.31 -10.98 3.51
N GLU A 47 -3.74 -12.16 3.94
CA GLU A 47 -2.85 -13.22 4.42
C GLU A 47 -1.90 -13.69 3.31
N LYS A 48 -2.41 -13.89 2.08
CA LYS A 48 -1.57 -14.26 0.93
C LYS A 48 -0.55 -13.18 0.60
N MET A 49 -0.92 -11.90 0.57
CA MET A 49 0.02 -10.79 0.36
C MET A 49 1.06 -10.71 1.47
N SER A 50 0.65 -10.86 2.73
CA SER A 50 1.57 -10.87 3.87
C SER A 50 2.58 -12.01 3.79
N SER A 51 2.16 -13.21 3.35
CA SER A 51 3.06 -14.35 3.15
C SER A 51 4.10 -14.12 2.06
N MET A 52 3.84 -13.20 1.13
CA MET A 52 4.77 -12.75 0.08
C MET A 52 5.65 -11.58 0.53
N GLY A 53 5.54 -11.13 1.78
CA GLY A 53 6.26 -9.94 2.26
C GLY A 53 5.65 -8.62 1.81
N ILE A 54 4.39 -8.62 1.37
CA ILE A 54 3.66 -7.42 0.95
C ILE A 54 2.70 -7.01 2.07
N PHE A 55 3.05 -5.96 2.79
CA PHE A 55 2.27 -5.39 3.89
C PHE A 55 2.19 -3.86 3.76
N GLN A 56 1.34 -3.22 4.57
CA GLN A 56 1.26 -1.76 4.59
C GLN A 56 2.62 -1.14 4.94
N GLY A 57 3.06 -0.13 4.19
CA GLY A 57 4.38 0.48 4.32
C GLY A 57 5.49 -0.22 3.50
N THR A 58 5.17 -1.29 2.77
CA THR A 58 6.13 -1.94 1.86
C THR A 58 6.35 -1.10 0.62
N ASP A 59 7.60 -0.87 0.24
CA ASP A 59 7.92 -0.26 -1.05
C ASP A 59 7.87 -1.30 -2.18
N ILE A 60 7.16 -0.95 -3.24
CA ILE A 60 6.96 -1.80 -4.41
C ILE A 60 7.38 -1.02 -5.65
N THR A 61 8.15 -1.67 -6.52
CA THR A 61 8.47 -1.16 -7.86
C THR A 61 7.80 -2.01 -8.92
N VAL A 62 7.14 -1.39 -9.89
CA VAL A 62 6.62 -2.10 -11.06
C VAL A 62 7.77 -2.38 -12.01
N VAL A 63 8.07 -3.66 -12.22
CA VAL A 63 9.09 -4.09 -13.19
C VAL A 63 8.46 -4.31 -14.56
N LYS A 64 7.24 -4.86 -14.60
CA LYS A 64 6.41 -5.01 -15.80
C LYS A 64 4.94 -4.83 -15.42
N ALA A 65 4.24 -3.87 -16.01
CA ALA A 65 2.90 -3.47 -15.64
C ALA A 65 1.86 -4.44 -16.18
N GLU A 66 2.07 -4.96 -17.38
CA GLU A 66 1.23 -5.98 -17.99
C GLU A 66 2.10 -6.96 -18.78
N GLY A 67 2.17 -8.20 -18.30
CA GLY A 67 2.71 -9.34 -19.02
C GLY A 67 1.62 -10.05 -19.82
N ASP A 68 2.04 -10.95 -20.71
CA ASP A 68 1.12 -11.89 -21.37
C ASP A 68 0.28 -12.60 -20.31
N GLU A 69 -1.04 -12.73 -20.54
CA GLU A 69 -2.03 -13.37 -19.66
C GLU A 69 -2.48 -12.60 -18.39
N GLY A 70 -2.22 -11.29 -18.29
CA GLY A 70 -2.74 -10.51 -17.16
C GLY A 70 -1.96 -10.73 -15.86
N MET A 71 -0.64 -10.81 -16.00
CA MET A 71 0.30 -10.90 -14.89
C MET A 71 1.10 -9.60 -14.78
N MET A 72 1.36 -9.14 -13.56
CA MET A 72 2.19 -7.97 -13.25
C MET A 72 3.46 -8.44 -12.53
N LEU A 73 4.63 -8.01 -12.99
CA LEU A 73 5.89 -8.30 -12.30
C LEU A 73 6.27 -7.12 -11.42
N VAL A 74 6.43 -7.36 -10.12
CA VAL A 74 6.82 -6.33 -9.15
C VAL A 74 8.09 -6.72 -8.40
N SER A 75 8.84 -5.72 -7.97
CA SER A 75 9.97 -5.88 -7.06
C SER A 75 9.57 -5.45 -5.66
N VAL A 76 9.85 -6.31 -4.68
CA VAL A 76 9.62 -6.07 -3.25
C VAL A 76 10.93 -6.38 -2.53
N GLY A 77 11.62 -5.34 -2.06
CA GLY A 77 13.00 -5.48 -1.57
C GLY A 77 13.90 -6.09 -2.66
N SER A 78 14.52 -7.23 -2.34
CA SER A 78 15.41 -7.97 -3.26
C SER A 78 14.72 -9.08 -4.07
N VAL A 79 13.41 -9.25 -3.94
CA VAL A 79 12.66 -10.35 -4.57
C VAL A 79 11.73 -9.81 -5.66
N ARG A 80 11.60 -10.56 -6.76
CA ARG A 80 10.63 -10.29 -7.81
C ARG A 80 9.48 -11.27 -7.73
N ILE A 81 8.25 -10.74 -7.79
CA ILE A 81 7.02 -11.50 -7.58
C ILE A 81 6.09 -11.24 -8.76
N MET A 82 5.57 -12.31 -9.35
CA MET A 82 4.47 -12.22 -10.31
C MET A 82 3.14 -12.19 -9.56
N LEU A 83 2.35 -11.15 -9.79
CA LEU A 83 0.99 -11.02 -9.29
C LEU A 83 0.03 -11.15 -10.47
N ASP A 84 -1.02 -11.95 -10.33
CA ASP A 84 -2.15 -11.85 -11.25
C ASP A 84 -2.84 -10.47 -11.08
N MET A 85 -3.54 -10.00 -12.11
CA MET A 85 -4.28 -8.73 -12.03
C MET A 85 -5.33 -8.72 -10.91
N ALA A 86 -5.88 -9.88 -10.55
CA ALA A 86 -6.88 -9.98 -9.49
C ALA A 86 -6.29 -9.73 -8.09
N MET A 87 -5.00 -9.96 -7.88
CA MET A 87 -4.26 -9.65 -6.66
C MET A 87 -3.70 -8.24 -6.70
N ALA A 88 -3.10 -7.83 -7.84
CA ALA A 88 -2.54 -6.49 -7.99
C ALA A 88 -3.60 -5.38 -7.85
N SER A 89 -4.80 -5.58 -8.41
CA SER A 89 -5.94 -4.66 -8.29
C SER A 89 -6.48 -4.49 -6.86
N LYS A 90 -6.01 -5.30 -5.91
CA LYS A 90 -6.39 -5.19 -4.49
C LYS A 90 -5.41 -4.38 -3.66
N ILE A 91 -4.33 -3.88 -4.27
CA ILE A 91 -3.26 -3.15 -3.58
C ILE A 91 -3.41 -1.66 -3.90
N LEU A 92 -3.56 -0.86 -2.86
CA LEU A 92 -3.51 0.60 -2.94
C LEU A 92 -2.12 1.07 -2.56
N VAL A 93 -1.55 1.96 -3.36
CA VAL A 93 -0.20 2.50 -3.16
C VAL A 93 -0.22 4.02 -3.16
N GLU A 94 0.61 4.62 -2.32
CA GLU A 94 0.90 6.06 -2.29
C GLU A 94 2.14 6.32 -3.11
N LYS A 95 2.02 7.08 -4.21
CA LYS A 95 3.18 7.53 -4.98
C LYS A 95 4.01 8.51 -4.15
N ALA A 96 5.33 8.38 -4.20
CA ALA A 96 6.21 9.45 -3.76
C ALA A 96 5.92 10.69 -4.62
N GLY A 97 5.62 11.81 -3.97
CA GLY A 97 5.39 13.09 -4.63
C GLY A 97 6.66 13.69 -5.21
#